data_AF-A0AAV7HWZ7-F1
#
_entry.id   AF-A0AAV7HWZ7-F1
#
_cell.length_a   1.000
_cell.length_b   1.000
_cell.length_c   1.000
_cell.angle_alpha   90.00
_cell.angle_beta   90.00
_cell.angle_gamma   90.00
#
_symmetry.space_group_name_H-M   'P 1'
#
loop_
_entity.id
_entity.type
_entity.pdbx_description
1 polymer ?
#
loop_
_entity_poly.entity_id
_entity_poly.type
_entity_poly.pdbx_seq_one_letter_code
_entity_poly.pdbx_strand_id
1 'polypeptide(L)'
;MLKSKSQNNICEQEARFVQERITKVEKHFADLCTSFAAYARKAARLRDKNDELAKVIQNYAMSETVNQSLSRGLHNFGATLSVIGDYKDAEVQRIDSKIISTLSQYSMICRHAREDVKNTFSARDKELARRKHIDKLLLKEQGKSQTVSQADLKSMSNTVQVLKVVKGLEEQIDTFEKRKLQDLITLLLDFVMIELSFHTKAVELFTKAYQDIAEIDTFKDLEKFREILNASETFSRFDTVMRTSCRQSYSLTDLSNHQTPSPLQLKKMNRANESMDSLKAALMKSSELSQVSEYDESSDTRDTESVEDIAK
;
A
#
# COMPACT_ATOMS: atom_id res chain seq x y z
N MET A 1 19.67 51.17 23.01
CA MET A 1 20.39 49.87 22.96
C MET A 1 19.54 48.65 23.31
N LEU A 2 18.50 48.74 24.17
CA LEU A 2 17.66 47.59 24.56
C LEU A 2 16.77 47.04 23.43
N LYS A 3 16.21 47.90 22.56
CA LYS A 3 15.38 47.48 21.42
C LYS A 3 16.10 46.59 20.39
N SER A 4 17.38 46.87 20.07
CA SER A 4 18.11 46.07 19.07
C SER A 4 18.61 44.72 19.60
N LYS A 5 18.87 44.60 20.91
CA LYS A 5 19.15 43.30 21.55
C LYS A 5 17.90 42.42 21.61
N SER A 6 16.73 43.01 21.91
CA SER A 6 15.45 42.31 21.89
C SER A 6 15.08 41.79 20.48
N GLN A 7 15.23 42.62 19.44
CA GLN A 7 14.98 42.20 18.06
C GLN A 7 15.92 41.09 17.56
N ASN A 8 17.18 41.06 17.98
CA ASN A 8 18.09 39.97 17.62
C ASN A 8 17.69 38.62 18.27
N ASN A 9 17.23 38.65 19.53
CA ASN A 9 16.78 37.43 20.23
C ASN A 9 15.52 36.82 19.60
N ILE A 10 14.57 37.65 19.16
CA ILE A 10 13.34 37.20 18.49
C ILE A 10 13.69 36.49 17.17
N CYS A 11 14.64 37.04 16.41
CA CYS A 11 15.03 36.49 15.12
C CYS A 11 15.85 35.18 15.23
N GLU A 12 16.63 35.00 16.29
CA GLU A 12 17.28 33.71 16.57
C GLU A 12 16.26 32.62 16.97
N GLN A 13 15.16 33.01 17.63
CA GLN A 13 14.07 32.09 17.95
C GLN A 13 13.31 31.67 16.69
N GLU A 14 13.03 32.61 15.78
CA GLU A 14 12.44 32.32 14.46
C GLU A 14 13.29 31.35 13.64
N ALA A 15 14.62 31.53 13.64
CA ALA A 15 15.56 30.62 12.97
C ALA A 15 15.48 29.19 13.48
N ARG A 16 15.50 29.04 14.80
CA ARG A 16 15.42 27.75 15.46
C ARG A 16 14.07 27.09 15.20
N PHE A 17 13.00 27.87 15.25
CA PHE A 17 11.65 27.40 14.95
C PHE A 17 11.56 26.83 13.52
N VAL A 18 12.00 27.59 12.51
CA VAL A 18 11.99 27.14 11.11
C VAL A 18 12.83 25.88 10.92
N GLN A 19 14.03 25.84 11.50
CA GLN A 19 14.92 24.68 11.41
C GLN A 19 14.31 23.42 12.07
N GLU A 20 13.67 23.59 13.22
CA GLU A 20 12.97 22.52 13.93
C GLU A 20 11.77 22.02 13.12
N ARG A 21 11.01 22.92 12.49
CA ARG A 21 9.91 22.56 11.60
C ARG A 21 10.38 21.69 10.43
N ILE A 22 11.44 22.11 9.72
CA ILE A 22 12.01 21.33 8.62
C ILE A 22 12.49 19.96 9.10
N THR A 23 13.17 19.91 10.25
CA THR A 23 13.68 18.65 10.84
C THR A 23 12.54 17.69 11.20
N LYS A 24 11.45 18.21 11.77
CA LYS A 24 10.24 17.41 12.07
C LYS A 24 9.60 16.86 10.80
N VAL A 25 9.49 17.68 9.75
CA VAL A 25 8.93 17.25 8.46
C VAL A 25 9.79 16.16 7.84
N GLU A 26 11.10 16.35 7.75
CA GLU A 26 12.03 15.35 7.20
C GLU A 26 11.91 14.01 7.92
N LYS A 27 11.88 14.03 9.25
CA LYS A 27 11.72 12.82 10.06
C LYS A 27 10.40 12.10 9.75
N HIS A 28 9.28 12.79 9.83
CA HIS A 28 7.97 12.16 9.62
C HIS A 28 7.79 11.65 8.19
N PHE A 29 8.29 12.38 7.18
CA PHE A 29 8.22 11.94 5.79
C PHE A 29 9.13 10.74 5.53
N ALA A 30 10.30 10.64 6.20
CA ALA A 30 11.14 9.45 6.15
C ALA A 30 10.47 8.23 6.81
N ASP A 31 9.80 8.43 7.96
CA ASP A 31 9.04 7.37 8.65
C ASP A 31 7.87 6.87 7.77
N LEU A 32 7.13 7.79 7.14
CA LEU A 32 6.08 7.47 6.16
C LEU A 32 6.66 6.71 4.96
N CYS A 33 7.77 7.18 4.39
CA CYS A 33 8.42 6.54 3.24
C CYS A 33 8.77 5.09 3.56
N THR A 34 9.36 4.85 4.73
CA THR A 34 9.75 3.52 5.19
C THR A 34 8.54 2.62 5.39
N SER A 35 7.46 3.17 5.97
CA SER A 35 6.21 2.45 6.23
C SER A 35 5.49 2.06 4.94
N PHE A 36 5.33 3.00 3.99
CA PHE A 36 4.73 2.73 2.69
C PHE A 36 5.59 1.76 1.86
N ALA A 37 6.91 1.87 1.90
CA ALA A 37 7.80 0.92 1.23
C ALA A 37 7.71 -0.49 1.84
N ALA A 38 7.47 -0.62 3.14
CA ALA A 38 7.18 -1.91 3.77
C ALA A 38 5.80 -2.45 3.34
N TYR A 39 4.79 -1.58 3.30
CA TYR A 39 3.44 -1.90 2.84
C TYR A 39 3.45 -2.44 1.40
N ALA A 40 4.04 -1.70 0.45
CA ALA A 40 4.13 -2.10 -0.96
C ALA A 40 4.83 -3.46 -1.14
N ARG A 41 5.93 -3.70 -0.42
CA ARG A 41 6.62 -5.00 -0.42
C ARG A 41 5.75 -6.14 0.12
N LYS A 42 4.89 -5.88 1.11
CA LYS A 42 3.96 -6.90 1.62
C LYS A 42 2.83 -7.17 0.63
N ALA A 43 2.29 -6.14 -0.02
CA ALA A 43 1.31 -6.29 -1.09
C ALA A 43 1.88 -7.08 -2.28
N ALA A 44 3.12 -6.81 -2.71
CA ALA A 44 3.81 -7.58 -3.76
C ALA A 44 3.96 -9.07 -3.39
N ARG A 45 4.31 -9.37 -2.14
CA ARG A 45 4.39 -10.77 -1.66
C ARG A 45 3.03 -11.48 -1.65
N LEU A 46 1.95 -10.73 -1.40
CA LEU A 46 0.60 -11.28 -1.47
C LEU A 46 0.22 -11.60 -2.92
N ARG A 47 0.58 -10.74 -3.88
CA ARG A 47 0.47 -11.03 -5.33
C ARG A 47 1.19 -12.32 -5.69
N ASP A 48 2.46 -12.48 -5.27
CA ASP A 48 3.22 -13.72 -5.56
C ASP A 48 2.50 -14.99 -5.05
N LYS A 49 1.85 -14.89 -3.88
CA LYS A 49 1.07 -16.00 -3.31
C LYS A 49 -0.24 -16.24 -4.04
N ASN A 50 -0.87 -15.20 -4.55
CA ASN A 50 -2.03 -15.31 -5.42
C ASN A 50 -1.68 -16.04 -6.73
N ASP A 51 -0.53 -15.73 -7.34
CA ASP A 51 -0.09 -16.37 -8.57
C ASP A 51 0.22 -17.87 -8.36
N GLU A 52 0.84 -18.21 -7.23
CA GLU A 52 1.06 -19.60 -6.82
C GLU A 52 -0.28 -20.36 -6.67
N LEU A 53 -1.26 -19.74 -6.01
CA LEU A 53 -2.59 -20.32 -5.84
C LEU A 53 -3.30 -20.53 -7.19
N ALA A 54 -3.31 -19.50 -8.04
CA ALA A 54 -3.90 -19.56 -9.38
C ALA A 54 -3.29 -20.70 -10.20
N LYS A 55 -1.96 -20.87 -10.13
CA LYS A 55 -1.24 -21.95 -10.82
C LYS A 55 -1.62 -23.34 -10.30
N VAL A 56 -1.68 -23.54 -8.98
CA VAL A 56 -2.05 -24.84 -8.40
C VAL A 56 -3.48 -25.22 -8.79
N ILE A 57 -4.42 -24.27 -8.76
CA ILE A 57 -5.81 -24.48 -9.17
C ILE A 57 -5.90 -24.85 -10.65
N GLN A 58 -5.20 -24.11 -11.53
CA GLN A 58 -5.18 -24.40 -12.96
C GLN A 58 -4.58 -25.78 -13.25
N ASN A 59 -3.52 -26.18 -12.54
CA ASN A 59 -2.96 -27.52 -12.69
C ASN A 59 -3.97 -28.61 -12.32
N TYR A 60 -4.74 -28.42 -11.23
CA TYR A 60 -5.78 -29.37 -10.88
C TYR A 60 -6.87 -29.43 -11.96
N ALA A 61 -7.34 -28.26 -12.41
CA ALA A 61 -8.31 -28.15 -13.51
C ALA A 61 -7.88 -28.93 -14.76
N MET A 62 -6.60 -28.81 -15.16
CA MET A 62 -6.06 -29.51 -16.32
C MET A 62 -5.92 -31.03 -16.12
N SER A 63 -5.64 -31.47 -14.90
CA SER A 63 -5.50 -32.90 -14.57
C SER A 63 -6.84 -33.62 -14.36
N GLU A 64 -7.91 -32.87 -14.07
CA GLU A 64 -9.25 -33.40 -13.86
C GLU A 64 -9.90 -33.74 -15.21
N THR A 65 -10.01 -35.03 -15.51
CA THR A 65 -10.56 -35.54 -16.78
C THR A 65 -11.96 -36.14 -16.64
N VAL A 66 -12.39 -36.42 -15.41
CA VAL A 66 -13.67 -37.06 -15.11
C VAL A 66 -14.72 -35.99 -14.83
N ASN A 67 -14.47 -35.15 -13.83
CA ASN A 67 -15.39 -34.11 -13.38
C ASN A 67 -15.24 -32.85 -14.25
N GLN A 68 -15.89 -32.84 -15.42
CA GLN A 68 -15.71 -31.78 -16.41
C GLN A 68 -16.26 -30.43 -15.96
N SER A 69 -17.36 -30.41 -15.21
CA SER A 69 -17.89 -29.15 -14.67
C SER A 69 -16.94 -28.57 -13.64
N LEU A 70 -16.41 -29.39 -12.73
CA LEU A 70 -15.35 -29.00 -11.78
C LEU A 70 -14.11 -28.48 -12.50
N SER A 71 -13.58 -29.24 -13.47
CA SER A 71 -12.41 -28.85 -14.26
C SER A 71 -12.58 -27.45 -14.87
N ARG A 72 -13.72 -27.20 -15.52
CA ARG A 72 -14.02 -25.89 -16.11
C ARG A 72 -14.16 -24.77 -15.06
N GLY A 73 -14.88 -25.02 -13.96
CA GLY A 73 -15.04 -24.04 -12.88
C GLY A 73 -13.71 -23.64 -12.25
N LEU A 74 -12.84 -24.63 -11.98
CA LEU A 74 -11.48 -24.38 -11.48
C LEU A 74 -10.61 -23.64 -12.49
N HIS A 75 -10.69 -23.99 -13.77
CA HIS A 75 -9.96 -23.29 -14.83
C HIS A 75 -10.34 -21.80 -14.86
N ASN A 76 -11.65 -21.49 -14.88
CA ASN A 76 -12.15 -20.12 -14.90
C ASN A 76 -11.80 -19.36 -13.62
N PHE A 77 -11.89 -20.02 -12.46
CA PHE A 77 -11.51 -19.44 -11.18
C PHE A 77 -10.02 -19.08 -11.14
N GLY A 78 -9.14 -20.01 -11.54
CA GLY A 78 -7.70 -19.77 -11.61
C GLY A 78 -7.32 -18.67 -12.62
N ALA A 79 -8.00 -18.59 -13.76
CA ALA A 79 -7.84 -17.49 -14.71
C ALA A 79 -8.26 -16.14 -14.10
N THR A 80 -9.38 -16.10 -13.38
CA THR A 80 -9.85 -14.89 -12.69
C THR A 80 -8.89 -14.45 -11.59
N LEU A 81 -8.33 -15.38 -10.80
CA LEU A 81 -7.28 -15.07 -9.83
C LEU A 81 -6.03 -14.48 -10.49
N SER A 82 -5.66 -14.95 -11.68
CA SER A 82 -4.51 -14.40 -12.42
C SER A 82 -4.76 -12.92 -12.77
N VAL A 83 -5.96 -12.57 -13.24
CA VAL A 83 -6.36 -11.19 -13.52
C VAL A 83 -6.35 -10.33 -12.24
N ILE A 84 -6.81 -10.87 -11.10
CA ILE A 84 -6.70 -10.18 -9.80
C ILE A 84 -5.23 -9.90 -9.44
N GLY A 85 -4.33 -10.84 -9.75
CA GLY A 85 -2.88 -10.68 -9.62
C GLY A 85 -2.35 -9.48 -10.42
N ASP A 86 -2.78 -9.32 -11.68
CA ASP A 86 -2.40 -8.18 -12.52
C ASP A 86 -2.87 -6.84 -11.94
N TYR A 87 -4.09 -6.77 -11.42
CA TYR A 87 -4.58 -5.57 -10.73
C TYR A 87 -3.81 -5.28 -9.43
N LYS A 88 -3.40 -6.34 -8.71
CA LYS A 88 -2.56 -6.21 -7.51
C LYS A 88 -1.16 -5.72 -7.85
N ASP A 89 -0.60 -6.16 -8.97
CA ASP A 89 0.68 -5.65 -9.48
C ASP A 89 0.58 -4.15 -9.82
N ALA A 90 -0.46 -3.76 -10.55
CA ALA A 90 -0.71 -2.37 -10.90
C ALA A 90 -0.89 -1.47 -9.66
N GLU A 91 -1.55 -1.96 -8.62
CA GLU A 91 -1.68 -1.28 -7.32
C GLU A 91 -0.30 -1.03 -6.70
N VAL A 92 0.54 -2.07 -6.58
CA VAL A 92 1.90 -1.98 -6.03
C VAL A 92 2.73 -0.95 -6.81
N GLN A 93 2.72 -1.02 -8.14
CA GLN A 93 3.46 -0.07 -8.99
C GLN A 93 2.99 1.37 -8.80
N ARG A 94 1.68 1.60 -8.60
CA ARG A 94 1.13 2.93 -8.34
C ARG A 94 1.53 3.45 -6.96
N ILE A 95 1.56 2.60 -5.93
CA ILE A 95 2.06 2.98 -4.61
C ILE A 95 3.53 3.37 -4.70
N ASP A 96 4.37 2.57 -5.36
CA ASP A 96 5.79 2.87 -5.53
C ASP A 96 6.02 4.21 -6.26
N SER A 97 5.33 4.41 -7.39
CA SER A 97 5.55 5.58 -8.25
C SER A 97 4.93 6.89 -7.73
N LYS A 98 3.73 6.85 -7.13
CA LYS A 98 3.05 8.07 -6.66
C LYS A 98 3.35 8.41 -5.20
N ILE A 99 3.49 7.40 -4.35
CA ILE A 99 3.58 7.60 -2.89
C ILE A 99 5.04 7.57 -2.46
N ILE A 100 5.72 6.44 -2.68
CA ILE A 100 7.08 6.22 -2.17
C ILE A 100 8.08 7.13 -2.90
N SER A 101 7.97 7.25 -4.22
CA SER A 101 8.81 8.17 -4.99
C SER A 101 8.69 9.62 -4.50
N THR A 102 7.47 10.11 -4.25
CA THR A 102 7.22 11.47 -3.76
C THR A 102 7.81 11.67 -2.36
N LEU A 103 7.61 10.72 -1.44
CA LEU A 103 8.18 10.79 -0.08
C LEU A 103 9.72 10.76 -0.11
N SER A 104 10.32 9.98 -1.00
CA SER A 104 11.78 9.85 -1.09
C SER A 104 12.49 11.18 -1.42
N GLN A 105 11.81 12.05 -2.17
CA GLN A 105 12.32 13.37 -2.57
C GLN A 105 12.40 14.36 -1.41
N TYR A 106 11.66 14.11 -0.31
CA TYR A 106 11.63 15.05 0.83
C TYR A 106 12.96 15.20 1.55
N SER A 107 13.86 14.21 1.45
CA SER A 107 15.24 14.33 1.92
C SER A 107 15.98 15.50 1.25
N MET A 108 15.85 15.61 -0.08
CA MET A 108 16.44 16.67 -0.89
C MET A 108 15.73 18.01 -0.69
N ILE A 109 14.39 18.00 -0.66
CA ILE A 109 13.58 19.21 -0.43
C ILE A 109 13.93 19.84 0.91
N CYS A 110 13.99 19.03 1.99
CA CYS A 110 14.34 19.52 3.32
C CYS A 110 15.78 20.02 3.39
N ARG A 111 16.72 19.37 2.68
CA ARG A 111 18.10 19.84 2.57
C ARG A 111 18.19 21.22 1.94
N HIS A 112 17.51 21.45 0.82
CA HIS A 112 17.47 22.75 0.15
C HIS A 112 16.82 23.81 1.04
N ALA A 113 15.70 23.50 1.68
CA ALA A 113 15.06 24.42 2.62
C ALA A 113 16.00 24.85 3.76
N ARG A 114 16.79 23.92 4.33
CA ARG A 114 17.80 24.27 5.36
C ARG A 114 18.90 25.17 4.82
N GLU A 115 19.36 24.93 3.60
CA GLU A 115 20.39 25.74 2.96
C GLU A 115 19.89 27.16 2.69
N ASP A 116 18.66 27.30 2.18
CA ASP A 116 18.01 28.58 1.96
C ASP A 116 17.86 29.37 3.26
N VAL A 117 17.40 28.72 4.34
CA VAL A 117 17.29 29.31 5.67
C VAL A 117 18.66 29.80 6.17
N LYS A 118 19.71 28.98 6.04
CA LYS A 118 21.08 29.35 6.40
C LYS A 118 21.59 30.55 5.58
N ASN A 119 21.28 30.60 4.29
CA ASN A 119 21.66 31.69 3.40
C ASN A 119 20.96 33.00 3.78
N THR A 120 19.65 32.95 4.06
CA THR A 120 18.86 34.10 4.52
C THR A 120 19.41 34.65 5.84
N PHE A 121 19.76 33.80 6.80
CA PHE A 121 20.39 34.24 8.05
C PHE A 121 21.79 34.81 7.87
N SER A 122 22.60 34.21 7.00
CA SER A 122 23.93 34.75 6.69
C SER A 122 23.86 36.14 6.04
N ALA A 123 22.87 36.37 5.17
CA ALA A 123 22.61 37.68 4.58
C ALA A 123 22.14 38.70 5.62
N ARG A 124 21.24 38.29 6.53
CA ARG A 124 20.78 39.11 7.65
C ARG A 124 21.95 39.53 8.55
N ASP A 125 22.83 38.61 8.92
CA ASP A 125 23.93 38.89 9.85
C ASP A 125 24.91 39.91 9.28
N LYS A 126 25.20 39.81 7.97
CA LYS A 126 25.98 40.82 7.24
C LYS A 126 25.30 42.19 7.28
N GLU A 127 23.99 42.23 7.07
CA GLU A 127 23.21 43.48 7.08
C GLU A 127 23.12 44.11 8.48
N LEU A 128 22.94 43.29 9.53
CA LEU A 128 22.99 43.72 10.93
C LEU A 128 24.38 44.23 11.34
N ALA A 129 25.45 43.58 10.88
CA ALA A 129 26.81 44.05 11.10
C ALA A 129 27.06 45.40 10.42
N ARG A 130 26.59 45.56 9.18
CA ARG A 130 26.65 46.83 8.43
C ARG A 130 25.88 47.94 9.14
N ARG A 131 24.68 47.66 9.65
CA ARG A 131 23.90 48.62 10.45
C ARG A 131 24.64 49.06 11.71
N LYS A 132 25.17 48.11 12.50
CA LYS A 132 25.98 48.42 13.69
C LYS A 132 27.22 49.27 13.38
N HIS A 133 27.83 49.09 12.21
CA HIS A 133 28.96 49.91 11.77
C HIS A 133 28.52 51.34 11.45
N ILE A 134 27.43 51.52 10.71
CA ILE A 134 26.88 52.85 10.38
C ILE A 134 26.45 53.60 11.66
N ASP A 135 25.77 52.93 12.59
CA ASP A 135 25.37 53.54 13.86
C ASP A 135 26.57 54.05 14.68
N LYS A 136 27.71 53.33 14.66
CA LYS A 136 28.95 53.77 15.31
C LYS A 136 29.58 55.00 14.64
N LEU A 137 29.49 55.11 13.31
CA LEU A 137 29.99 56.28 12.58
C LEU A 137 29.11 57.50 12.87
N LEU A 138 27.78 57.33 12.87
CA LEU A 138 26.83 58.38 13.20
C LEU A 138 27.02 58.94 14.62
N LEU A 139 27.27 58.08 15.61
CA LEU A 139 27.58 58.49 16.99
C LEU A 139 28.89 59.32 17.09
N LYS A 140 29.86 59.10 16.21
CA LYS A 140 31.11 59.87 16.16
C LYS A 140 30.95 61.19 15.40
N GLU A 141 30.04 61.28 14.44
CA GLU A 141 29.78 62.49 13.64
C GLU A 141 28.84 63.51 14.32
N GLN A 142 28.07 63.12 15.34
CA GLN A 142 27.13 63.99 16.08
C GLN A 142 27.73 65.25 16.74
N GLY A 143 29.06 65.41 16.75
CA GLY A 143 29.72 66.66 17.17
C GLY A 143 29.87 67.73 16.09
N LYS A 144 29.51 67.47 14.82
CA LYS A 144 29.72 68.40 13.69
C LYS A 144 28.45 68.50 12.83
N SER A 145 27.70 69.58 12.96
CA SER A 145 26.40 69.80 12.30
C SER A 145 26.50 70.02 10.79
N GLN A 146 25.72 69.25 10.00
CA GLN A 146 24.94 69.62 8.79
C GLN A 146 24.50 68.39 7.93
N THR A 147 24.87 67.16 8.29
CA THR A 147 24.57 65.94 7.51
C THR A 147 23.35 65.13 7.97
N VAL A 148 22.51 65.69 8.86
CA VAL A 148 21.37 64.98 9.50
C VAL A 148 20.44 64.31 8.48
N SER A 149 20.07 65.00 7.39
CA SER A 149 19.19 64.44 6.35
C SER A 149 19.80 63.25 5.58
N GLN A 150 21.14 63.24 5.40
CA GLN A 150 21.83 62.15 4.71
C GLN A 150 22.03 60.94 5.64
N ALA A 151 22.22 61.20 6.93
CA ALA A 151 22.27 60.18 7.98
C ALA A 151 20.91 59.48 8.14
N ASP A 152 19.81 60.24 8.11
CA ASP A 152 18.45 59.71 8.20
C ASP A 152 18.10 58.84 6.99
N LEU A 153 18.45 59.28 5.77
CA LEU A 153 18.27 58.48 4.54
C LEU A 153 19.05 57.15 4.58
N LYS A 154 20.30 57.17 5.06
CA LYS A 154 21.09 55.93 5.23
C LYS A 154 20.51 55.02 6.32
N SER A 155 20.06 55.57 7.45
CA SER A 155 19.41 54.81 8.53
C SER A 155 18.10 54.15 8.07
N MET A 156 17.27 54.88 7.32
CA MET A 156 16.04 54.37 6.72
C MET A 156 16.33 53.26 5.71
N SER A 157 17.28 53.47 4.79
CA SER A 157 17.68 52.47 3.80
C SER A 157 18.14 51.15 4.45
N ASN A 158 18.93 51.21 5.53
CA ASN A 158 19.36 50.02 6.26
C ASN A 158 18.20 49.30 6.98
N THR A 159 17.25 50.05 7.51
CA THR A 159 16.06 49.47 8.15
C THR A 159 15.21 48.71 7.13
N VAL A 160 15.06 49.26 5.92
CA VAL A 160 14.37 48.60 4.80
C VAL A 160 15.07 47.29 4.40
N GLN A 161 16.40 47.27 4.34
CA GLN A 161 17.14 46.06 3.99
C GLN A 161 17.00 44.95 5.04
N VAL A 162 17.03 45.27 6.33
CA VAL A 162 16.77 44.29 7.40
C VAL A 162 15.36 43.72 7.30
N LEU A 163 14.34 44.58 7.09
CA LEU A 163 12.95 44.14 6.93
C LEU A 163 12.77 43.24 5.70
N LYS A 164 13.48 43.52 4.61
CA LYS A 164 13.44 42.70 3.40
C LYS A 164 13.94 41.28 3.66
N VAL A 165 14.99 41.11 4.47
CA VAL A 165 15.53 39.77 4.80
C VAL A 165 14.60 38.99 5.74
N VAL A 166 13.97 39.67 6.70
CA VAL A 166 12.95 39.03 7.58
C VAL A 166 11.75 38.55 6.76
N LYS A 167 11.22 39.41 5.88
CA LYS A 167 10.12 39.02 4.99
C LYS A 167 10.49 37.85 4.07
N GLY A 168 11.72 37.80 3.58
CA GLY A 168 12.21 36.67 2.79
C GLY A 168 12.20 35.34 3.56
N LEU A 169 12.48 35.36 4.87
CA LEU A 169 12.39 34.16 5.72
C LEU A 169 10.93 33.71 5.89
N GLU A 170 9.99 34.65 6.12
CA GLU A 170 8.56 34.37 6.21
C GLU A 170 8.02 33.74 4.92
N GLU A 171 8.38 34.30 3.76
CA GLU A 171 7.99 33.76 2.45
C GLU A 171 8.57 32.36 2.20
N GLN A 172 9.81 32.09 2.66
CA GLN A 172 10.44 30.76 2.56
C GLN A 172 9.72 29.71 3.42
N ILE A 173 9.42 30.02 4.69
CA ILE A 173 8.72 29.07 5.57
C ILE A 173 7.29 28.84 5.10
N ASP A 174 6.59 29.88 4.65
CA ASP A 174 5.22 29.76 4.14
C ASP A 174 5.19 28.90 2.87
N THR A 175 6.13 29.10 1.94
CA THR A 175 6.25 28.27 0.74
C THR A 175 6.53 26.81 1.08
N PHE A 176 7.43 26.55 2.03
CA PHE A 176 7.76 25.19 2.48
C PHE A 176 6.57 24.51 3.16
N GLU A 177 5.89 25.19 4.09
CA GLU A 177 4.72 24.64 4.79
C GLU A 177 3.54 24.41 3.84
N LYS A 178 3.30 25.34 2.92
CA LYS A 178 2.26 25.21 1.89
C LYS A 178 2.51 23.98 1.02
N ARG A 179 3.75 23.82 0.52
CA ARG A 179 4.13 22.63 -0.26
C ARG A 179 3.93 21.36 0.55
N LYS A 180 4.43 21.32 1.79
CA LYS A 180 4.27 20.16 2.70
C LYS A 180 2.79 19.77 2.89
N LEU A 181 1.92 20.75 3.12
CA LEU A 181 0.48 20.50 3.31
C LEU A 181 -0.16 19.94 2.04
N GLN A 182 0.10 20.59 0.89
CA GLN A 182 -0.47 20.16 -0.39
C GLN A 182 0.01 18.76 -0.78
N ASP A 183 1.32 18.52 -0.71
CA ASP A 183 1.90 17.22 -1.06
C ASP A 183 1.37 16.10 -0.14
N LEU A 184 1.24 16.35 1.17
CA LEU A 184 0.71 15.35 2.10
C LEU A 184 -0.77 15.03 1.80
N ILE A 185 -1.59 16.05 1.52
CA ILE A 185 -3.00 15.85 1.15
C ILE A 185 -3.08 15.05 -0.14
N THR A 186 -2.37 15.47 -1.19
CA THR A 186 -2.36 14.77 -2.48
C THR A 186 -1.89 13.34 -2.33
N LEU A 187 -0.83 13.10 -1.55
CA LEU A 187 -0.30 11.77 -1.30
C LEU A 187 -1.33 10.84 -0.64
N LEU A 188 -1.99 11.31 0.41
CA LEU A 188 -2.98 10.49 1.12
C LEU A 188 -4.22 10.23 0.24
N LEU A 189 -4.65 11.22 -0.53
CA LEU A 189 -5.74 11.06 -1.50
C LEU A 189 -5.36 10.06 -2.60
N ASP A 190 -4.15 10.16 -3.17
CA ASP A 190 -3.66 9.21 -4.17
C ASP A 190 -3.64 7.79 -3.61
N PHE A 191 -3.17 7.60 -2.37
CA PHE A 191 -3.17 6.28 -1.72
C PHE A 191 -4.58 5.70 -1.61
N VAL A 192 -5.54 6.48 -1.09
CA VAL A 192 -6.94 6.05 -0.98
C VAL A 192 -7.53 5.72 -2.36
N MET A 193 -7.26 6.53 -3.38
CA MET A 193 -7.73 6.29 -4.74
C MET A 193 -7.14 5.03 -5.37
N ILE A 194 -5.86 4.72 -5.09
CA ILE A 194 -5.21 3.50 -5.55
C ILE A 194 -5.90 2.27 -4.94
N GLU A 195 -6.06 2.26 -3.61
CA GLU A 195 -6.71 1.15 -2.88
C GLU A 195 -8.18 0.98 -3.31
N LEU A 196 -8.95 2.06 -3.43
CA LEU A 196 -10.33 2.02 -3.92
C LEU A 196 -10.40 1.41 -5.32
N SER A 197 -9.52 1.82 -6.23
CA SER A 197 -9.51 1.32 -7.61
C SER A 197 -9.24 -0.19 -7.65
N PHE A 198 -8.27 -0.67 -6.86
CA PHE A 198 -7.98 -2.10 -6.74
C PHE A 198 -9.16 -2.86 -6.13
N HIS A 199 -9.69 -2.39 -5.00
CA HIS A 199 -10.75 -3.07 -4.27
C HIS A 199 -12.05 -3.14 -5.06
N THR A 200 -12.45 -2.09 -5.77
CA THR A 200 -13.62 -2.12 -6.65
C THR A 200 -13.48 -3.23 -7.69
N LYS A 201 -12.29 -3.36 -8.29
CA LYS A 201 -12.07 -4.40 -9.30
C LYS A 201 -11.95 -5.80 -8.71
N ALA A 202 -11.35 -5.92 -7.54
CA ALA A 202 -11.29 -7.17 -6.80
C ALA A 202 -12.70 -7.68 -6.45
N VAL A 203 -13.60 -6.81 -5.99
CA VAL A 203 -15.00 -7.19 -5.70
C VAL A 203 -15.71 -7.72 -6.95
N GLU A 204 -15.59 -7.01 -8.07
CA GLU A 204 -16.16 -7.46 -9.35
C GLU A 204 -15.63 -8.84 -9.76
N LEU A 205 -14.31 -9.02 -9.72
CA LEU A 205 -13.66 -10.27 -10.14
C LEU A 205 -13.93 -11.43 -9.17
N PHE A 206 -13.95 -11.18 -7.86
CA PHE A 206 -14.32 -12.20 -6.87
C PHE A 206 -15.79 -12.59 -6.98
N THR A 207 -16.68 -11.66 -7.35
CA THR A 207 -18.09 -11.98 -7.62
C THR A 207 -18.22 -12.92 -8.82
N LYS A 208 -17.49 -12.66 -9.91
CA LYS A 208 -17.43 -13.57 -11.07
C LYS A 208 -16.85 -14.93 -10.67
N ALA A 209 -15.73 -14.93 -9.95
CA ALA A 209 -15.08 -16.15 -9.46
C ALA A 209 -16.03 -16.99 -8.58
N TYR A 210 -16.84 -16.34 -7.74
CA TYR A 210 -17.87 -17.01 -6.96
C TYR A 210 -18.90 -17.69 -7.86
N GLN A 211 -19.38 -17.00 -8.91
CA GLN A 211 -20.32 -17.58 -9.88
C GLN A 211 -19.70 -18.79 -10.61
N ASP A 212 -18.46 -18.68 -11.11
CA ASP A 212 -17.75 -19.78 -11.78
C ASP A 212 -17.66 -21.05 -10.92
N ILE A 213 -17.52 -20.90 -9.60
CA ILE A 213 -17.50 -22.02 -8.65
C ILE A 213 -18.92 -22.50 -8.30
N ALA A 214 -19.87 -21.58 -8.11
CA ALA A 214 -21.25 -21.91 -7.78
C ALA A 214 -21.98 -22.66 -8.92
N GLU A 215 -21.56 -22.45 -10.16
CA GLU A 215 -22.08 -23.13 -11.35
C GLU A 215 -21.53 -24.55 -11.56
N ILE A 216 -20.65 -25.05 -10.67
CA ILE A 216 -20.13 -26.42 -10.77
C ILE A 216 -21.27 -27.43 -10.54
N ASP A 217 -21.62 -28.17 -11.59
CA ASP A 217 -22.66 -29.19 -11.57
C ASP A 217 -22.13 -30.53 -11.03
N THR A 218 -22.29 -30.71 -9.72
CA THR A 218 -21.92 -31.96 -9.04
C THR A 218 -22.70 -33.18 -9.51
N PHE A 219 -23.96 -33.01 -9.93
CA PHE A 219 -24.79 -34.13 -10.36
C PHE A 219 -24.28 -34.68 -11.69
N LYS A 220 -24.07 -33.81 -12.67
CA LYS A 220 -23.55 -34.18 -13.99
C LYS A 220 -22.15 -34.80 -13.91
N ASP A 221 -21.29 -34.25 -13.05
CA ASP A 221 -19.95 -34.79 -12.85
C ASP A 221 -19.98 -36.20 -12.23
N LEU A 222 -20.88 -36.44 -11.25
CA LEU A 222 -21.05 -37.77 -10.66
C LEU A 222 -21.71 -38.78 -11.61
N GLU A 223 -22.64 -38.36 -12.47
CA GLU A 223 -23.18 -39.22 -13.53
C GLU A 223 -22.07 -39.70 -14.45
N LYS A 224 -21.23 -38.77 -14.92
CA LYS A 224 -20.09 -39.10 -15.78
C LYS A 224 -19.07 -40.00 -15.09
N PHE A 225 -18.80 -39.76 -13.81
CA PHE A 225 -17.95 -40.65 -13.02
C PHE A 225 -18.50 -42.08 -12.98
N ARG A 226 -19.81 -42.24 -12.73
CA ARG A 226 -20.48 -43.56 -12.69
C ARG A 226 -20.46 -44.24 -14.06
N GLU A 227 -20.66 -43.50 -15.14
CA GLU A 227 -20.55 -44.02 -16.51
C GLU A 227 -19.17 -44.61 -16.77
N ILE A 228 -18.10 -43.89 -16.41
CA ILE A 228 -16.71 -44.37 -16.57
C ILE A 228 -16.45 -45.60 -15.70
N LEU A 229 -16.94 -45.60 -14.45
CA LEU A 229 -16.79 -46.73 -13.53
C LEU A 229 -17.47 -47.99 -14.08
N ASN A 230 -18.71 -47.86 -14.57
CA ASN A 230 -19.49 -48.96 -15.12
C ASN A 230 -18.94 -49.47 -16.46
N ALA A 231 -18.39 -48.57 -17.29
CA ALA A 231 -17.68 -48.93 -18.51
C ALA A 231 -16.41 -49.75 -18.20
N SER A 232 -15.65 -49.35 -17.17
CA SER A 232 -14.46 -50.07 -16.72
C SER A 232 -14.79 -51.48 -16.20
N GLU A 233 -15.89 -51.63 -15.44
CA GLU A 233 -16.37 -52.95 -15.01
C GLU A 233 -16.74 -53.86 -16.19
N THR A 234 -17.40 -53.32 -17.21
CA THR A 234 -17.79 -54.10 -18.39
C THR A 234 -16.57 -54.56 -19.19
N PHE A 235 -15.54 -53.72 -19.38
CA PHE A 235 -14.28 -54.15 -20.01
C PHE A 235 -13.53 -55.22 -19.19
N SER A 236 -13.49 -55.11 -17.85
CA SER A 236 -12.85 -56.12 -16.98
C SER A 236 -13.55 -57.49 -17.03
N ARG A 237 -14.88 -57.48 -17.18
CA ARG A 237 -15.69 -58.70 -17.33
C ARG A 237 -15.47 -59.36 -18.68
N PHE A 238 -15.34 -58.60 -19.77
CA PHE A 238 -15.02 -59.17 -21.09
C PHE A 238 -13.63 -59.84 -21.13
N ASP A 239 -12.60 -59.27 -20.48
CA ASP A 239 -11.26 -59.87 -20.45
C ASP A 239 -11.24 -61.17 -19.60
N THR A 240 -12.02 -61.21 -18.52
CA THR A 240 -12.19 -62.45 -17.72
C THR A 240 -12.95 -63.51 -18.50
N VAL A 241 -14.03 -63.14 -19.22
CA VAL A 241 -14.84 -64.06 -20.03
C VAL A 241 -14.08 -64.57 -21.26
N MET A 242 -13.27 -63.74 -21.91
CA MET A 242 -12.41 -64.16 -23.03
C MET A 242 -11.28 -65.10 -22.59
N ARG A 243 -10.75 -64.96 -21.36
CA ARG A 243 -9.80 -65.93 -20.78
C ARG A 243 -10.46 -67.26 -20.39
N THR A 244 -11.75 -67.26 -20.04
CA THR A 244 -12.49 -68.51 -19.74
C THR A 244 -13.06 -69.20 -20.99
N SER A 245 -13.30 -68.46 -22.08
CA SER A 245 -13.81 -69.02 -23.34
C SER A 245 -12.75 -69.81 -24.12
N CYS A 246 -11.46 -69.49 -23.95
CA CYS A 246 -10.35 -70.27 -24.49
C CYS A 246 -9.73 -71.28 -23.51
N ARG A 247 -10.54 -71.97 -22.69
CA ARG A 247 -10.06 -73.13 -21.92
C ARG A 247 -11.08 -74.27 -21.85
N GLN A 248 -11.45 -74.80 -23.01
CA GLN A 248 -11.54 -76.24 -23.15
C GLN A 248 -10.20 -76.73 -23.70
N SER A 249 -9.33 -77.23 -22.82
CA SER A 249 -8.92 -78.65 -22.85
C SER A 249 -7.54 -78.97 -22.21
N TYR A 250 -7.55 -80.05 -21.43
CA TYR A 250 -6.47 -80.97 -21.00
C TYR A 250 -5.43 -80.57 -19.92
N SER A 251 -5.73 -81.00 -18.68
CA SER A 251 -4.96 -81.94 -17.81
C SER A 251 -3.46 -81.75 -17.43
N LEU A 252 -3.27 -81.53 -16.12
CA LEU A 252 -2.37 -82.19 -15.11
C LEU A 252 -0.83 -82.26 -15.22
N THR A 253 -0.23 -82.31 -14.00
CA THR A 253 1.13 -82.73 -13.55
C THR A 253 2.23 -81.64 -13.59
N ASP A 254 3.17 -81.47 -12.64
CA ASP A 254 3.41 -81.98 -11.28
C ASP A 254 4.53 -81.14 -10.59
N LEU A 255 4.63 -81.27 -9.24
CA LEU A 255 5.80 -81.22 -8.34
C LEU A 255 6.75 -79.99 -8.14
N SER A 256 6.65 -79.44 -6.92
CA SER A 256 7.64 -79.33 -5.81
C SER A 256 9.01 -78.61 -5.90
N ASN A 257 9.17 -77.69 -4.93
CA ASN A 257 10.31 -77.35 -4.05
C ASN A 257 11.65 -76.76 -4.59
N HIS A 258 12.06 -75.59 -4.06
CA HIS A 258 13.10 -75.45 -2.99
C HIS A 258 13.45 -73.96 -2.63
N GLN A 259 13.43 -73.68 -1.32
CA GLN A 259 14.26 -72.77 -0.46
C GLN A 259 14.96 -71.48 -0.99
N THR A 260 14.49 -70.31 -0.48
CA THR A 260 15.15 -69.15 0.23
C THR A 260 16.66 -68.77 0.04
N PRO A 261 17.16 -67.57 0.48
CA PRO A 261 16.62 -66.18 0.45
C PRO A 261 17.67 -65.02 0.15
N SER A 262 17.14 -63.80 -0.09
CA SER A 262 17.66 -62.43 0.27
C SER A 262 18.89 -61.81 -0.46
N PRO A 263 19.17 -60.48 -0.31
CA PRO A 263 18.37 -59.31 0.14
C PRO A 263 18.48 -58.07 -0.80
N LEU A 264 17.73 -56.97 -0.55
CA LEU A 264 18.22 -55.58 -0.67
C LEU A 264 17.26 -54.56 -0.03
N GLN A 265 17.85 -53.53 0.56
CA GLN A 265 17.29 -52.52 1.48
C GLN A 265 16.58 -51.35 0.77
N LEU A 266 15.58 -50.72 1.39
CA LEU A 266 15.53 -49.24 1.50
C LEU A 266 14.55 -48.71 2.58
N LYS A 267 15.15 -48.20 3.66
CA LYS A 267 14.92 -46.91 4.34
C LYS A 267 13.50 -46.40 4.62
N LYS A 268 13.15 -46.50 5.90
CA LYS A 268 12.10 -45.77 6.64
C LYS A 268 12.56 -44.31 6.88
N MET A 269 11.72 -43.32 6.60
CA MET A 269 11.88 -41.94 7.09
C MET A 269 10.64 -41.55 7.88
N ASN A 270 10.85 -41.25 9.16
CA ASN A 270 9.86 -40.68 10.07
C ASN A 270 9.73 -39.18 9.78
N ARG A 271 8.52 -38.63 9.83
CA ARG A 271 8.31 -37.24 10.26
C ARG A 271 7.00 -37.09 11.01
N ALA A 272 7.10 -36.37 12.13
CA ALA A 272 6.16 -36.25 13.22
C ALA A 272 4.82 -35.63 12.84
N ASN A 273 3.77 -36.12 13.51
CA ASN A 273 2.46 -35.49 13.64
C ASN A 273 2.56 -34.35 14.66
N GLU A 274 2.21 -33.12 14.27
CA GLU A 274 1.84 -32.06 15.22
C GLU A 274 0.33 -31.86 15.18
N SER A 275 -0.21 -31.71 16.38
CA SER A 275 -1.61 -31.86 16.77
C SER A 275 -2.51 -30.73 16.30
N MET A 276 -3.74 -31.10 15.94
CA MET A 276 -4.77 -30.29 15.32
C MET A 276 -5.73 -29.70 16.38
N ASP A 277 -5.20 -28.99 17.38
CA ASP A 277 -6.04 -28.48 18.50
C ASP A 277 -5.85 -26.99 18.86
N SER A 278 -5.03 -26.24 18.13
CA SER A 278 -4.76 -24.81 18.47
C SER A 278 -5.51 -23.77 17.60
N LEU A 279 -6.29 -24.18 16.61
CA LEU A 279 -6.99 -23.24 15.71
C LEU A 279 -8.44 -22.91 16.12
N LYS A 280 -9.01 -23.61 17.11
CA LYS A 280 -10.41 -23.42 17.51
C LYS A 280 -10.64 -22.23 18.45
N ALA A 281 -9.60 -21.76 19.14
CA ALA A 281 -9.70 -20.65 20.10
C ALA A 281 -9.59 -19.25 19.44
N ALA A 282 -9.07 -19.15 18.22
CA ALA A 282 -8.91 -17.87 17.53
C ALA A 282 -10.17 -17.42 16.76
N LEU A 283 -11.08 -18.35 16.44
CA LEU A 283 -12.26 -18.05 15.61
C LEU A 283 -13.46 -17.49 16.39
N MET A 284 -13.53 -17.67 17.71
CA MET A 284 -14.67 -17.19 18.52
C MET A 284 -14.65 -15.70 18.87
N LYS A 285 -13.55 -14.96 18.65
CA LYS A 285 -13.46 -13.54 19.00
C LYS A 285 -13.79 -12.57 17.86
N SER A 286 -14.11 -13.06 16.66
CA SER A 286 -14.38 -12.22 15.49
C SER A 286 -15.87 -12.01 15.19
N SER A 287 -16.78 -12.65 15.93
CA SER A 287 -18.19 -12.75 15.52
C SER A 287 -19.14 -11.74 16.19
N GLU A 288 -18.64 -10.73 16.90
CA GLU A 288 -19.49 -9.79 17.67
C GLU A 288 -19.60 -8.36 17.10
N LEU A 289 -19.05 -8.06 15.91
CA LEU A 289 -19.16 -6.72 15.32
C LEU A 289 -19.59 -6.77 13.86
N SER A 290 -20.88 -7.04 13.63
CA SER A 290 -21.58 -6.73 12.37
C SER A 290 -23.09 -6.70 12.63
N GLN A 291 -23.58 -5.63 13.26
CA GLN A 291 -24.97 -5.19 13.10
C GLN A 291 -24.98 -4.05 12.09
N VAL A 292 -25.35 -4.37 10.85
CA VAL A 292 -25.68 -3.39 9.81
C VAL A 292 -27.15 -3.03 10.02
N SER A 293 -27.44 -1.75 10.26
CA SER A 293 -28.80 -1.25 10.42
C SER A 293 -29.49 -1.15 9.06
N GLU A 294 -30.63 -1.82 8.97
CA GLU A 294 -31.63 -1.72 7.92
C GLU A 294 -32.25 -0.30 7.97
N TYR A 295 -32.20 0.43 6.85
CA TYR A 295 -32.83 1.74 6.72
C TYR A 295 -34.31 1.55 6.39
N ASP A 296 -35.17 1.96 7.32
CA ASP A 296 -36.62 2.01 7.16
C ASP A 296 -37.05 3.34 6.53
N GLU A 297 -37.97 3.26 5.58
CA GLU A 297 -38.45 4.36 4.76
C GLU A 297 -39.63 5.03 5.47
N SER A 298 -39.45 6.26 5.96
CA SER A 298 -40.56 7.06 6.49
C SER A 298 -40.56 8.47 5.92
N SER A 299 -41.53 8.68 5.04
CA SER A 299 -42.04 9.96 4.58
C SER A 299 -42.61 10.74 5.76
N ASP A 300 -42.12 11.96 6.00
CA ASP A 300 -42.92 13.00 6.64
C ASP A 300 -42.60 14.37 6.05
N THR A 301 -43.59 14.91 5.35
CA THR A 301 -43.68 16.27 4.83
C THR A 301 -43.84 17.27 5.98
N ARG A 302 -43.04 18.33 6.02
CA ARG A 302 -43.42 19.60 6.67
C ARG A 302 -42.95 20.81 5.88
N ASP A 303 -43.93 21.66 5.63
CA ASP A 303 -43.88 22.94 4.95
C ASP A 303 -42.95 23.96 5.64
N THR A 304 -42.26 24.76 4.83
CA THR A 304 -41.83 26.11 5.23
C THR A 304 -42.07 27.08 4.08
N GLU A 305 -43.06 27.95 4.28
CA GLU A 305 -43.34 29.14 3.49
C GLU A 305 -42.28 30.24 3.70
N SER A 306 -41.94 30.87 2.56
CA SER A 306 -41.63 32.28 2.30
C SER A 306 -40.85 33.15 3.30
N VAL A 307 -39.72 33.68 2.82
CA VAL A 307 -39.43 35.12 2.89
C VAL A 307 -38.73 35.55 1.60
N GLU A 308 -39.48 36.25 0.75
CA GLU A 308 -38.99 37.12 -0.32
C GLU A 308 -38.99 38.53 0.25
N ASP A 309 -37.87 39.25 0.17
CA ASP A 309 -37.91 40.71 0.01
C ASP A 309 -36.60 41.20 -0.62
N ILE A 310 -36.72 41.58 -1.89
CA ILE A 310 -35.68 42.25 -2.69
C ILE A 310 -36.11 43.69 -2.89
N ALA A 311 -35.17 44.58 -2.57
CA ALA A 311 -35.14 46.02 -2.74
C ALA A 311 -35.92 46.62 -3.94
N LYS A 312 -36.66 47.69 -3.63
CA LYS A 312 -36.73 48.92 -4.41
C LYS A 312 -36.62 50.12 -3.48
#